data_AF-A0A7Y1Z5P5-F1
#
_entry.id   AF-A0A7Y1Z5P5-F1
#
_cell.length_a   1.000
_cell.length_b   1.000
_cell.length_c   1.000
_cell.angle_alpha   90.00
_cell.angle_beta   90.00
_cell.angle_gamma   90.00
#
_symmetry.space_group_name_H-M   'P 1'
#
loop_
_entity.id
_entity.type
_entity.pdbx_description
1 polymer ?
#
loop_
_entity_poly.entity_id
_entity_poly.type
_entity_poly.pdbx_seq_one_letter_code
_entity_poly.pdbx_strand_id
1 'polypeptide(L)'
;MEALVLRKEIEPIHIRKKNPVNYKYEGILNSSYKLKARRNFFDSDPQSIYGIKQRVKSWQYGYTSEVDTLLKLSVFAIALIIALV
;
A
#
# COMPACT_ATOMS: atom_id res chain seq x y z
N MET A 1 -23.15 46.77 -4.42
CA MET A 1 -21.86 46.51 -5.06
C MET A 1 -21.61 45.01 -5.02
N GLU A 2 -21.48 44.44 -6.21
CA GLU A 2 -20.74 43.21 -6.54
C GLU A 2 -21.23 41.86 -6.02
N ALA A 3 -22.22 41.33 -6.74
CA ALA A 3 -22.51 39.91 -6.83
C ALA A 3 -21.79 39.31 -8.07
N LEU A 4 -20.48 39.05 -8.03
CA LEU A 4 -19.78 38.42 -9.16
C LEU A 4 -18.48 37.67 -8.77
N VAL A 5 -18.55 36.60 -7.95
CA VAL A 5 -17.39 35.65 -7.84
C VAL A 5 -17.78 34.16 -7.82
N LEU A 6 -19.07 33.80 -7.91
CA LEU A 6 -19.50 32.38 -7.93
C LEU A 6 -19.85 31.87 -9.34
N ARG A 7 -19.01 32.19 -10.33
CA ARG A 7 -19.10 31.67 -11.70
C ARG A 7 -17.73 31.24 -12.22
N LYS A 8 -17.10 30.28 -11.56
CA LYS A 8 -16.10 29.43 -12.23
C LYS A 8 -16.70 28.04 -12.37
N GLU A 9 -17.45 27.92 -13.47
CA GLU A 9 -17.88 26.71 -14.17
C GLU A 9 -17.45 25.40 -13.49
N ILE A 10 -18.34 24.88 -12.65
CA ILE A 10 -18.39 23.44 -12.41
C ILE A 10 -19.02 22.88 -13.69
N GLU A 11 -18.19 22.34 -14.59
CA GLU A 11 -18.67 21.56 -15.72
C GLU A 11 -19.68 20.52 -15.22
N PRO A 12 -20.85 20.38 -15.85
CA PRO A 12 -21.83 19.41 -15.41
C PRO A 12 -21.20 18.02 -15.52
N ILE A 13 -20.98 17.37 -14.37
CA ILE A 13 -20.60 15.96 -14.28
C ILE A 13 -21.54 15.21 -15.20
N HIS A 14 -20.99 14.64 -16.27
CA HIS A 14 -21.74 13.86 -17.24
C HIS A 14 -22.35 12.68 -16.47
N ILE A 15 -23.61 12.81 -16.03
CA ILE A 15 -24.35 11.72 -15.38
C ILE A 15 -24.61 10.70 -16.47
N ARG A 16 -23.62 9.83 -16.69
CA ARG A 16 -23.70 8.68 -17.57
C ARG A 16 -24.92 7.89 -17.12
N LYS A 17 -25.93 7.75 -17.99
CA LYS A 17 -27.08 6.88 -17.74
C LYS A 17 -26.52 5.51 -17.32
N LYS A 18 -26.66 5.21 -16.04
CA LYS A 18 -26.18 3.95 -15.46
C LYS A 18 -27.11 2.88 -16.00
N ASN A 19 -26.69 2.20 -17.07
CA ASN A 19 -27.32 0.95 -17.46
C ASN A 19 -27.40 0.09 -16.19
N PRO A 20 -28.54 -0.57 -15.91
CA PRO A 20 -28.63 -1.45 -14.76
C PRO A 20 -27.64 -2.59 -14.99
N VAL A 21 -26.43 -2.43 -14.47
CA VAL A 21 -25.44 -3.50 -14.40
C VAL A 21 -26.09 -4.52 -13.49
N ASN A 22 -26.53 -5.63 -14.08
CA ASN A 22 -27.10 -6.75 -13.38
C ASN A 22 -25.95 -7.38 -12.58
N TYR A 23 -25.67 -6.82 -11.40
CA TYR A 23 -24.60 -7.28 -10.53
C TYR A 23 -25.04 -8.61 -9.93
N LYS A 24 -24.69 -9.69 -10.61
CA LYS A 24 -24.70 -11.02 -10.02
C LYS A 24 -23.66 -10.99 -8.89
N TYR A 25 -24.11 -11.05 -7.64
CA TYR A 25 -23.22 -11.08 -6.48
C TYR A 25 -22.50 -12.43 -6.45
N GLU A 26 -21.39 -12.55 -7.16
CA GLU A 26 -20.57 -13.78 -7.20
C GLU A 26 -19.68 -13.96 -5.96
N GLY A 27 -19.94 -13.20 -4.89
CA GLY A 27 -19.11 -13.16 -3.69
C GLY A 27 -17.78 -12.42 -3.91
N ILE A 28 -17.19 -11.94 -2.81
CA ILE A 28 -15.96 -11.12 -2.84
C ILE A 28 -14.74 -11.94 -3.27
N LEU A 29 -14.77 -13.26 -3.08
CA LEU A 29 -13.63 -14.17 -3.30
C LEU A 29 -13.83 -15.10 -4.52
N ASN A 30 -14.45 -14.59 -5.58
CA ASN A 30 -14.58 -15.33 -6.84
C ASN A 30 -13.23 -15.54 -7.55
N SER A 31 -13.21 -16.39 -8.58
CA SER A 31 -12.01 -16.71 -9.37
C SER A 31 -11.34 -15.47 -9.94
N SER A 32 -12.12 -14.49 -10.41
CA SER A 32 -11.63 -13.21 -10.92
C SER A 32 -10.92 -12.38 -9.85
N TYR A 33 -11.46 -12.35 -8.63
CA TYR A 33 -10.80 -11.72 -7.48
C TYR A 33 -9.47 -12.40 -7.16
N LYS A 34 -9.45 -13.75 -7.10
CA LYS A 34 -8.22 -14.52 -6.85
C LYS A 34 -7.13 -14.24 -7.89
N LEU A 35 -7.51 -14.16 -9.16
CA LEU A 35 -6.59 -13.81 -10.26
C LEU A 35 -6.03 -12.39 -10.11
N LYS A 36 -6.87 -11.40 -9.79
CA LYS A 36 -6.42 -10.02 -9.55
C LYS A 36 -5.52 -9.92 -8.32
N ALA A 37 -5.87 -10.59 -7.22
CA ALA A 37 -5.05 -10.60 -6.02
C ALA A 37 -3.67 -11.22 -6.30
N ARG A 38 -3.63 -12.33 -7.05
CA ARG A 38 -2.37 -12.96 -7.47
C ARG A 38 -1.52 -12.03 -8.34
N ARG A 39 -2.11 -11.39 -9.36
CA ARG A 39 -1.40 -10.41 -10.19
C ARG A 39 -0.89 -9.23 -9.37
N ASN A 40 -1.71 -8.67 -8.48
CA ASN A 40 -1.27 -7.58 -7.62
C ASN A 40 -0.11 -7.97 -6.70
N PHE A 41 -0.02 -9.25 -6.29
CA PHE A 41 1.07 -9.75 -5.46
C PHE A 41 2.38 -9.93 -6.22
N PHE A 42 2.34 -10.56 -7.41
CA PHE A 42 3.55 -10.88 -8.18
C PHE A 42 3.97 -9.75 -9.14
N ASP A 43 3.01 -9.08 -9.77
CA ASP A 43 3.19 -8.02 -10.77
C ASP A 43 2.68 -6.68 -10.19
N SER A 44 3.12 -6.35 -8.98
CA SER A 44 2.60 -5.19 -8.25
C SER A 44 2.97 -3.88 -8.95
N ASP A 45 1.97 -3.10 -9.36
CA ASP A 45 2.19 -1.72 -9.82
C ASP A 45 2.59 -0.83 -8.63
N PRO A 46 3.78 -0.20 -8.64
CA PRO A 46 4.25 0.65 -7.55
C PRO A 46 3.39 1.90 -7.30
N GLN A 47 2.61 2.36 -8.28
CA GLN A 47 1.69 3.49 -8.15
C GLN A 47 0.28 3.07 -7.70
N SER A 48 0.02 1.76 -7.62
CA SER A 48 -1.26 1.26 -7.11
C SER A 48 -1.35 1.36 -5.59
N ILE A 49 -2.58 1.43 -5.06
CA ILE A 49 -2.85 1.43 -3.61
C ILE A 49 -2.19 0.22 -2.93
N TYR A 50 -2.24 -0.95 -3.57
CA TYR A 50 -1.60 -2.17 -3.06
C TYR A 50 -0.08 -2.03 -3.03
N GLY A 51 0.53 -1.55 -4.12
CA GLY A 51 1.98 -1.35 -4.22
C GLY A 51 2.52 -0.34 -3.20
N ILE A 52 1.83 0.78 -3.01
CA ILE A 52 2.17 1.79 -2.01
C ILE A 52 2.12 1.17 -0.60
N LYS A 53 1.04 0.47 -0.27
CA LYS A 53 0.89 -0.18 1.04
C LYS A 53 1.94 -1.26 1.28
N GLN A 54 2.23 -2.07 0.25
CA GLN A 54 3.26 -3.11 0.34
C GLN A 54 4.65 -2.52 0.51
N ARG A 55 4.97 -1.41 -0.16
CA ARG A 55 6.25 -0.71 0.00
C ARG A 55 6.45 -0.22 1.43
N VAL A 56 5.46 0.49 1.98
CA VAL A 56 5.52 0.98 3.37
C VAL A 56 5.71 -0.19 4.35
N LYS A 57 4.96 -1.28 4.16
CA LYS A 57 5.09 -2.49 5.00
C LYS A 57 6.48 -3.11 4.87
N SER A 58 7.01 -3.28 3.65
CA SER A 58 8.32 -3.88 3.42
C SER A 58 9.46 -3.09 4.06
N TRP A 59 9.36 -1.75 4.06
CA TRP A 59 10.35 -0.87 4.66
C TRP A 59 10.44 -1.07 6.19
N GLN A 60 9.30 -1.26 6.85
CA GLN A 60 9.25 -1.56 8.28
C GLN A 60 9.91 -2.91 8.62
N TYR A 61 9.74 -3.94 7.79
CA TYR A 61 10.38 -5.24 8.03
C TYR A 61 11.88 -5.26 7.67
N GLY A 62 12.32 -4.44 6.71
CA GLY A 62 13.74 -4.34 6.37
C GLY A 62 14.57 -3.69 7.49
N TYR A 63 14.08 -2.59 8.06
CA TYR A 63 14.81 -1.83 9.07
C TYR A 63 14.93 -2.54 10.43
N THR A 64 13.91 -3.29 10.85
CA THR A 64 13.93 -3.98 12.15
C THR A 64 14.94 -5.11 12.17
N SER A 65 15.13 -5.82 11.05
CA SER A 65 16.05 -6.95 10.97
C SER A 65 17.52 -6.52 11.13
N GLU A 66 17.93 -5.42 10.49
CA GLU A 66 19.33 -5.00 10.52
C GLU A 66 19.74 -4.45 11.90
N VAL A 67 18.89 -3.62 12.51
CA VAL A 67 19.16 -3.03 13.82
C VAL A 67 19.25 -4.09 14.92
N ASP A 68 18.34 -5.07 14.92
CA ASP A 68 18.36 -6.17 15.89
C ASP A 68 19.65 -6.99 15.79
N THR A 69 20.12 -7.23 14.56
CA THR A 69 21.32 -8.02 14.32
C THR A 69 22.58 -7.27 14.77
N LEU A 70 22.67 -5.98 14.43
CA LEU A 70 23.74 -5.08 14.87
C LEU A 70 23.81 -4.95 16.39
N LEU A 71 22.66 -4.83 17.05
CA LEU A 71 22.59 -4.74 18.52
C LEU A 71 23.06 -6.03 19.19
N LYS A 72 22.64 -7.20 18.69
CA LYS A 72 23.11 -8.49 19.23
C LYS A 72 24.61 -8.68 19.03
N LEU A 73 25.12 -8.33 17.85
CA LEU A 73 26.54 -8.46 17.53
C LEU A 73 27.41 -7.54 18.40
N SER A 74 26.99 -6.30 18.63
CA SER A 74 27.73 -5.35 19.46
C SER A 74 27.80 -5.80 20.91
N VAL A 75 26.68 -6.26 21.49
CA VAL A 75 26.64 -6.81 22.85
C VAL A 75 27.56 -8.02 22.97
N PHE A 76 27.56 -8.92 21.99
CA PHE A 76 28.44 -10.10 21.99
C PHE A 76 29.92 -9.70 21.92
N ALA A 77 30.29 -8.74 21.07
CA ALA A 77 31.65 -8.24 20.96
C ALA A 77 32.15 -7.61 22.29
N ILE A 78 31.31 -6.83 22.95
CA ILE A 78 31.62 -6.25 24.27
C ILE A 78 31.84 -7.36 25.31
N ALA A 79 30.98 -8.38 25.34
CA ALA A 79 31.13 -9.52 26.25
C ALA A 79 32.44 -10.29 26.02
N LEU A 80 32.85 -10.48 24.76
CA LEU A 80 34.13 -11.11 24.43
C LEU A 80 35.33 -10.27 24.90
N ILE A 81 35.27 -8.95 24.73
CA ILE A 81 36.33 -8.05 25.21
C ILE A 81 36.45 -8.18 26.73
N ILE A 82 35.34 -8.16 27.46
CA ILE A 82 35.33 -8.32 28.93
C ILE A 82 35.85 -9.69 29.34
N ALA A 83 35.53 -10.75 28.60
CA ALA A 83 35.96 -12.11 28.95
C ALA A 83 37.45 -12.39 28.63
N LEU A 84 38.03 -11.64 27.69
CA LEU A 84 39.43 -11.79 27.26
C LEU A 84 40.39 -10.81 27.96
N VAL A 85 39.88 -9.79 28.64
CA VAL A 85 40.62 -8.87 29.52
C VAL A 85 40.65 -9.43 30.93
#